data_AF-A0A433SD26-F1
#
_entry.id   AF-A0A433SD26-F1
#
_cell.length_a   1.000
_cell.length_b   1.000
_cell.length_c   1.000
_cell.angle_alpha   90.00
_cell.angle_beta   90.00
_cell.angle_gamma   90.00
#
_symmetry.space_group_name_H-M   'P 1'
#
loop_
_entity.id
_entity.type
_entity.pdbx_description
1 polymer ?
#
loop_
_entity_poly.entity_id
_entity_poly.type
_entity_poly.pdbx_seq_one_letter_code
_entity_poly.pdbx_strand_id
1 'polypeptide(L)'
;MLPILIGIIVSIAILTVPLMLVAKFIGAQRTDFKTCLLAVTAQVVAEAILHAFLGDNAILIGFIIFVGIYKYMLETTWLKSMFINIISNMLLWAIMLLGLASFMYHTAP
;
A
#
# COMPACT_ATOMS: atom_id res chain seq x y z
N MET A 1 10.71 -9.71 16.35
CA MET A 1 10.75 -9.80 14.87
C MET A 1 9.57 -10.57 14.28
N LEU A 2 9.25 -11.77 14.79
CA LEU A 2 8.12 -12.58 14.31
C LEU A 2 6.74 -11.86 14.27
N PRO A 3 6.34 -11.07 15.30
CA PRO A 3 5.02 -10.41 15.30
C PRO A 3 4.91 -9.29 14.25
N ILE A 4 6.02 -8.57 14.01
CA ILE A 4 6.12 -7.50 13.02
C ILE A 4 5.98 -8.08 11.61
N LEU A 5 6.66 -9.21 11.35
CA LEU A 5 6.60 -9.90 10.07
C LEU A 5 5.19 -10.40 9.77
N ILE A 6 4.51 -10.98 10.77
CA ILE A 6 3.11 -11.43 10.65
C ILE A 6 2.18 -10.25 10.39
N GLY A 7 2.36 -9.13 11.10
CA GLY A 7 1.58 -7.90 10.89
C GLY A 7 1.70 -7.38 9.45
N ILE A 8 2.91 -7.36 8.89
CA ILE A 8 3.16 -6.93 7.50
C ILE A 8 2.45 -7.84 6.50
N ILE A 9 2.56 -9.17 6.66
CA ILE A 9 1.93 -10.14 5.75
C ILE A 9 0.41 -10.00 5.78
N VAL A 10 -0.18 -9.89 6.97
CA VAL A 10 -1.63 -9.71 7.13
C VAL A 10 -2.09 -8.39 6.52
N SER A 11 -1.32 -7.31 6.69
CA SER A 11 -1.61 -6.00 6.11
C SER A 11 -1.62 -6.05 4.58
N ILE A 12 -0.64 -6.72 3.96
CA ILE A 12 -0.57 -6.93 2.51
C ILE A 12 -1.78 -7.71 2.02
N ALA A 13 -2.14 -8.80 2.71
CA ALA A 13 -3.28 -9.63 2.33
C ALA A 13 -4.61 -8.86 2.38
N ILE A 14 -4.81 -8.07 3.44
CA ILE A 14 -6.01 -7.24 3.62
C ILE A 14 -6.05 -6.11 2.58
N LEU A 15 -4.92 -5.47 2.27
CA LEU A 15 -4.85 -4.36 1.29
C LEU A 15 -5.02 -4.81 -0.15
N THR A 16 -4.67 -6.05 -0.48
CA THR A 16 -4.69 -6.55 -1.85
C THR A 16 -6.11 -6.53 -2.44
N VAL A 17 -7.12 -6.94 -1.67
CA VAL A 17 -8.49 -7.05 -2.17
C VAL A 17 -9.13 -5.67 -2.42
N PRO A 18 -9.10 -4.70 -1.48
CA PRO A 18 -9.54 -3.34 -1.72
C PRO A 18 -8.82 -2.68 -2.89
N LEU A 19 -7.49 -2.84 -2.97
CA LEU A 19 -6.71 -2.27 -4.08
C LEU A 19 -7.15 -2.86 -5.43
N MET A 20 -7.41 -4.17 -5.49
CA MET A 20 -7.93 -4.83 -6.68
C MET A 20 -9.30 -4.25 -7.10
N LEU A 21 -10.21 -4.01 -6.15
CA LEU A 21 -11.51 -3.41 -6.43
C LEU A 21 -11.37 -1.98 -6.95
N VAL A 22 -10.49 -1.19 -6.34
CA VAL A 22 -10.18 0.18 -6.76
C VAL A 22 -9.58 0.21 -8.16
N ALA A 23 -8.61 -0.66 -8.44
CA ALA A 23 -7.99 -0.79 -9.75
C ALA A 23 -9.01 -1.19 -10.84
N LYS A 24 -9.94 -2.10 -10.52
CA LYS A 24 -11.05 -2.46 -11.41
C LYS A 24 -11.98 -1.29 -11.66
N PHE A 25 -12.36 -0.56 -10.62
CA PHE A 25 -13.25 0.59 -10.73
C PHE A 25 -12.65 1.72 -11.57
N ILE A 26 -11.35 1.97 -11.44
CA ILE A 26 -10.61 2.98 -12.21
C ILE A 26 -10.33 2.51 -13.67
N GLY A 27 -10.63 1.25 -13.98
CA GLY A 27 -10.44 0.67 -15.30
C GLY A 27 -8.97 0.41 -15.62
N ALA A 28 -8.26 -0.25 -14.72
CA ALA A 28 -6.93 -0.81 -14.96
C ALA A 28 -6.99 -2.04 -15.87
N GLN A 29 -5.95 -2.25 -16.69
CA GLN A 29 -5.91 -3.37 -17.64
C GLN A 29 -5.60 -4.69 -16.94
N ARG A 30 -4.67 -4.67 -15.98
CA ARG A 30 -4.31 -5.84 -15.16
C ARG A 30 -4.83 -5.67 -13.74
N THR A 31 -5.80 -6.49 -13.37
CA THR A 31 -6.44 -6.46 -12.04
C THR A 31 -6.51 -7.85 -11.41
N ASP A 32 -5.64 -8.75 -11.85
CA ASP A 32 -5.52 -10.08 -11.26
C ASP A 32 -4.98 -9.99 -9.85
N PHE A 33 -5.47 -10.87 -8.97
CA PHE A 33 -5.04 -10.91 -7.57
C PHE A 33 -3.51 -10.97 -7.42
N LYS A 34 -2.84 -11.78 -8.25
CA LYS A 34 -1.37 -11.92 -8.23
C LYS A 34 -0.67 -10.60 -8.54
N THR A 35 -1.16 -9.87 -9.53
CA THR A 35 -0.59 -8.59 -9.96
C THR A 35 -0.80 -7.52 -8.90
N CYS A 36 -2.00 -7.46 -8.30
CA CYS A 36 -2.30 -6.55 -7.19
C CYS A 36 -1.47 -6.89 -5.94
N LEU A 37 -1.30 -8.17 -5.61
CA LEU A 37 -0.48 -8.62 -4.49
C LEU A 37 0.98 -8.17 -4.66
N LEU A 38 1.54 -8.34 -5.86
CA LEU A 38 2.89 -7.88 -6.19
C LEU A 38 3.00 -6.35 -6.09
N ALA A 39 1.99 -5.61 -6.55
CA ALA A 39 1.99 -4.14 -6.48
C ALA A 39 1.96 -3.63 -5.03
N VAL A 40 1.10 -4.20 -4.17
CA VAL A 40 1.06 -3.87 -2.75
C VAL A 40 2.37 -4.24 -2.06
N THR A 41 2.91 -5.43 -2.34
CA THR A 41 4.19 -5.87 -1.77
C THR A 41 5.33 -4.94 -2.19
N ALA A 42 5.38 -4.57 -3.48
CA ALA A 42 6.38 -3.64 -4.00
C ALA A 42 6.24 -2.25 -3.37
N GLN A 43 5.01 -1.75 -3.16
CA GLN A 43 4.77 -0.50 -2.44
C GLN A 43 5.34 -0.58 -1.02
N VAL A 44 4.93 -1.59 -0.22
CA VAL A 44 5.34 -1.71 1.18
C VAL A 44 6.86 -1.83 1.32
N VAL A 45 7.51 -2.60 0.44
CA VAL A 45 8.98 -2.74 0.43
C VAL A 45 9.65 -1.43 0.04
N ALA A 46 9.17 -0.77 -1.03
CA ALA A 46 9.72 0.50 -1.47
C ALA A 46 9.55 1.59 -0.39
N GLU A 47 8.41 1.61 0.29
CA GLU A 47 8.11 2.54 1.38
C GLU A 47 9.04 2.32 2.59
N ALA A 48 9.26 1.07 3.01
CA ALA A 48 10.21 0.75 4.06
C ALA A 48 11.65 1.17 3.71
N ILE A 49 12.08 0.94 2.47
CA ILE A 49 13.38 1.38 1.97
C ILE A 49 13.45 2.92 1.98
N LEU A 50 12.47 3.59 1.40
CA LEU A 50 12.47 5.05 1.31
C LEU A 50 12.48 5.71 2.69
N HIS A 51 11.69 5.22 3.64
CA HIS A 51 11.72 5.72 5.02
C HIS A 51 13.07 5.49 5.70
N ALA A 52 13.74 4.36 5.42
CA ALA A 52 15.06 4.07 5.98
C ALA A 52 16.16 5.01 5.44
N PHE A 53 16.07 5.44 4.18
CA PHE A 53 17.10 6.28 3.54
C PHE A 53 16.81 7.78 3.58
N LEU A 54 15.53 8.19 3.53
CA LEU A 54 15.12 9.58 3.31
C LEU A 54 14.31 10.18 4.46
N GLY A 55 13.94 9.38 5.47
CA GLY A 55 13.13 9.83 6.60
C GLY A 55 11.84 10.50 6.14
N ASP A 56 11.57 11.72 6.62
CA ASP A 56 10.33 12.45 6.31
C ASP A 56 10.24 12.94 4.85
N ASN A 57 11.37 13.05 4.15
CA ASN A 57 11.39 13.42 2.72
C ASN A 57 10.94 12.25 1.81
N ALA A 58 10.77 11.05 2.38
CA ALA A 58 10.32 9.87 1.66
C ALA A 58 8.92 10.03 1.05
N ILE A 59 8.07 10.91 1.58
CA ILE A 59 6.67 11.04 1.16
C ILE A 59 6.57 11.51 -0.29
N LEU A 60 7.30 12.56 -0.67
CA LEU A 60 7.19 13.17 -2.00
C LEU A 60 7.84 12.30 -3.08
N ILE A 61 9.02 11.75 -2.78
CA ILE A 61 9.77 10.86 -3.68
C ILE A 61 9.05 9.51 -3.80
N GLY A 62 8.56 8.98 -2.67
CA GLY A 62 7.76 7.77 -2.61
C GLY A 62 6.49 7.89 -3.43
N PHE A 63 5.80 9.03 -3.38
CA PHE A 63 4.63 9.25 -4.21
C PHE A 63 4.91 9.00 -5.71
N ILE A 64 6.00 9.56 -6.25
CA ILE A 64 6.38 9.37 -7.67
C ILE A 64 6.70 7.90 -7.95
N ILE A 65 7.47 7.26 -7.07
CA ILE A 65 7.89 5.86 -7.21
C ILE A 65 6.67 4.92 -7.18
N PHE A 66 5.75 5.11 -6.23
CA PHE A 66 4.56 4.27 -6.09
C PHE A 66 3.62 4.42 -7.30
N VAL A 67 3.44 5.64 -7.82
CA VAL A 67 2.70 5.85 -9.07
C VAL A 67 3.35 5.08 -10.23
N GLY A 68 4.69 5.09 -10.30
CA GLY A 68 5.44 4.31 -11.27
C GLY A 68 5.22 2.80 -11.13
N ILE A 69 5.25 2.27 -9.91
CA ILE A 69 4.98 0.85 -9.60
C ILE A 69 3.58 0.47 -10.10
N TYR A 70 2.56 1.25 -9.76
CA TYR A 70 1.18 0.97 -10.17
C TYR A 70 1.00 1.05 -11.68
N LYS A 71 1.58 2.07 -12.32
CA LYS A 71 1.56 2.21 -13.78
C LYS A 71 2.15 0.98 -14.47
N TYR A 72 3.30 0.50 -14.00
CA TYR A 72 3.99 -0.64 -14.59
C TYR A 72 3.26 -1.96 -14.31
N MET A 73 2.85 -2.21 -13.07
CA MET A 73 2.25 -3.48 -12.69
C MET A 73 0.80 -3.62 -13.16
N LEU A 74 -0.01 -2.57 -13.05
CA LEU A 74 -1.44 -2.62 -13.39
C LEU A 74 -1.74 -2.23 -14.85
N GLU A 75 -0.70 -1.89 -15.62
CA GLU A 75 -0.79 -1.38 -16.99
C GLU A 75 -1.82 -0.24 -17.13
N THR A 76 -1.64 0.77 -16.28
CA THR A 76 -2.52 1.94 -16.19
C THR A 76 -1.86 3.20 -16.74
N THR A 77 -2.66 4.24 -17.00
CA THR A 77 -2.14 5.57 -17.29
C THR A 77 -1.56 6.21 -16.01
N TRP A 78 -0.67 7.19 -16.16
CA TRP A 78 -0.11 7.94 -15.03
C TRP A 78 -1.19 8.53 -14.12
N LEU A 79 -2.23 9.12 -14.72
CA LEU A 79 -3.36 9.71 -14.00
C LEU A 79 -4.13 8.66 -13.18
N LYS A 80 -4.46 7.51 -13.79
CA LYS A 80 -5.14 6.40 -13.08
C LYS A 80 -4.28 5.85 -11.94
N SER A 81 -2.97 5.75 -12.17
CA SER A 81 -2.01 5.26 -11.18
C SER A 81 -1.86 6.22 -10.00
N MET A 82 -1.98 7.54 -10.22
CA MET A 82 -2.07 8.52 -9.13
C MET A 82 -3.30 8.29 -8.25
N PHE A 83 -4.48 8.09 -8.84
CA PHE A 83 -5.70 7.82 -8.06
C PHE A 83 -5.59 6.52 -7.26
N ILE A 84 -5.07 5.45 -7.87
CA ILE A 84 -4.82 4.17 -7.20
C ILE A 84 -3.85 4.37 -6.02
N ASN A 85 -2.77 5.11 -6.22
CA ASN A 85 -1.79 5.39 -5.17
C ASN A 85 -2.39 6.18 -3.99
N ILE A 86 -3.19 7.21 -4.26
CA ILE A 86 -3.85 8.01 -3.21
C ILE A 86 -4.77 7.11 -2.37
N ILE A 87 -5.60 6.30 -3.02
CA ILE A 87 -6.53 5.41 -2.32
C ILE A 87 -5.77 4.31 -1.56
N SER A 88 -4.73 3.74 -2.15
CA SER A 88 -3.86 2.75 -1.49
C SER A 88 -3.25 3.31 -0.21
N ASN A 89 -2.69 4.52 -0.27
CA ASN A 89 -2.13 5.19 0.91
C ASN A 89 -3.21 5.44 1.96
N MET A 90 -4.39 5.96 1.58
CA MET A 90 -5.49 6.15 2.53
C MET A 90 -5.90 4.85 3.23
N LEU A 91 -5.94 3.74 2.51
CA LEU A 91 -6.22 2.41 3.09
C LEU A 91 -5.12 1.94 4.03
N LEU A 92 -3.85 2.14 3.67
CA LEU A 92 -2.70 1.81 4.52
C LEU A 92 -2.76 2.58 5.85
N TRP A 93 -3.00 3.90 5.79
CA TRP A 93 -3.17 4.75 6.97
C TRP A 93 -4.36 4.32 7.82
N ALA A 94 -5.49 3.97 7.20
CA ALA A 94 -6.66 3.48 7.93
C ALA A 94 -6.37 2.17 8.68
N ILE A 95 -5.65 1.23 8.06
CA ILE A 95 -5.25 -0.02 8.72
C ILE A 95 -4.28 0.24 9.87
N MET A 96 -3.29 1.12 9.67
CA MET A 96 -2.36 1.50 10.73
C MET A 96 -3.10 2.13 11.92
N LEU A 97 -4.05 3.04 11.67
CA LEU A 97 -4.86 3.67 12.71
C LEU A 97 -5.74 2.65 13.45
N LEU A 98 -6.41 1.74 12.74
CA LEU A 98 -7.21 0.68 13.36
C LEU A 98 -6.37 -0.30 14.18
N GLY A 99 -5.18 -0.65 13.68
CA GLY A 99 -4.21 -1.48 14.41
C GLY A 99 -3.71 -0.79 15.69
N LEU A 100 -3.39 0.50 15.60
CA LEU A 100 -2.97 1.31 16.75
C LEU A 100 -4.11 1.43 17.78
N ALA A 101 -5.33 1.71 17.33
CA ALA A 101 -6.50 1.82 18.21
C ALA A 101 -6.81 0.49 18.93
N SER A 102 -6.70 -0.64 18.23
CA SER A 102 -6.86 -1.97 18.81
C SER A 102 -5.80 -2.25 19.88
N PHE A 103 -4.53 -1.91 19.61
CA PHE A 103 -3.45 -2.05 20.58
C PHE A 103 -3.69 -1.20 21.83
N MET A 104 -4.01 0.09 21.64
CA MET A 104 -4.30 1.01 22.75
C MET A 104 -5.48 0.53 23.61
N TYR A 105 -6.53 -0.04 23.00
CA TYR A 105 -7.68 -0.60 23.74
C TYR A 105 -7.31 -1.82 24.59
N HIS A 106 -6.37 -2.65 24.13
CA HIS A 106 -5.93 -3.86 24.86
C HIS A 106 -4.82 -3.58 25.88
N THR A 107 -4.14 -2.42 25.79
CA THR A 107 -3.07 -2.02 26.72
C THR A 107 -3.49 -0.88 27.65
N ALA A 108 -4.71 -0.37 27.54
CA ALA A 108 -5.26 0.60 28.48
C ALA A 108 -5.55 -0.11 29.83
N PRO A 109 -5.13 0.47 30.97
CA PRO A 109 -5.34 -0.11 32.30
C PRO A 109 -6.81 -0.16 32.73
#